data_AF-A0A662MFC7-F1
#
_entry.id   AF-A0A662MFC7-F1
#
_cell.length_a   1.000
_cell.length_b   1.000
_cell.length_c   1.000
_cell.angle_alpha   90.00
_cell.angle_beta   90.00
_cell.angle_gamma   90.00
#
_symmetry.space_group_name_H-M   'P 1'
#
loop_
_entity.id
_entity.type
_entity.pdbx_description
1 polymer ?
#
loop_
_entity_poly.entity_id
_entity_poly.type
_entity_poly.pdbx_seq_one_letter_code
_entity_poly.pdbx_strand_id
1 'polypeptide(L)'
;MIPVLLGTYGMDDVRSGSRASGDTILYVDGSGGSTYTNIQDAVDDAGPHTTIIVNSGNYDRFSISGKGDLTIRGNSSSPDDVIVAAGLSSSPAAGLSSSSNITLSFMQIVGGLGTVSVNLNRCNNITLLNLKLSSLGSSMNIWDSEDVSMFFLSAYNPIGIYGSRRVAGGFVLISSDKEQAKGLSISSSSDVSMDFLTINMTGSESVVLYGTNSDNVTLLRLSGYYENLFAELHGGSARVLGFDPPSSDLAIYSGSLFTVENERIVLVRDETNTTVIEGVDLKLSSDGEVRYSTEHFGGSDPVSDQTGRFLEMPPLIAKAYRGANTSSPVRNDITLWYGGGDVERELFLKGIDANVTQYIYVLLPDFEAPDPPQNATIDVLSEDSVRISFDGSNSSDAAGYRIYGNDTGDWRLLLNTTSAGSYTMEGLVGGTEYWFRLVSFDDSGIESEGIILNATTLPPHKGDNSRACLLRWRAAGRRERFGLQYQHS
;
A
#
# COMPACT_ATOMS: atom_id res chain seq x y z
N MET A 1 3.62 -1.45 -3.29
CA MET A 1 5.02 -1.05 -3.56
C MET A 1 5.93 -2.10 -2.90
N ILE A 2 6.59 -2.98 -3.64
CA ILE A 2 7.61 -3.87 -3.03
C ILE A 2 8.78 -2.94 -2.68
N PRO A 3 9.27 -2.90 -1.42
CA PRO A 3 10.46 -2.13 -1.12
C PRO A 3 11.60 -2.76 -1.92
N VAL A 4 11.96 -2.09 -3.01
CA VAL A 4 13.22 -2.32 -3.69
C VAL A 4 14.24 -1.95 -2.64
N LEU A 5 14.83 -2.97 -2.00
CA LEU A 5 16.04 -2.82 -1.21
C LEU A 5 17.17 -2.51 -2.20
N LEU A 6 17.13 -1.32 -2.79
CA LEU A 6 18.28 -0.62 -3.34
C LEU A 6 19.13 -0.27 -2.12
N GLY A 7 19.79 -1.29 -1.57
CA GLY A 7 21.02 -1.06 -0.84
C GLY A 7 21.92 -0.32 -1.82
N THR A 8 22.14 0.95 -1.54
CA THR A 8 23.12 1.79 -2.21
C THR A 8 24.48 1.08 -2.13
N TYR A 9 24.81 0.25 -3.12
CA TYR A 9 26.20 -0.02 -3.45
C TYR A 9 26.72 1.27 -4.05
N GLY A 10 27.27 2.11 -3.17
CA GLY A 10 27.94 3.33 -3.56
C GLY A 10 28.93 3.02 -4.67
N MET A 11 28.75 3.71 -5.79
CA MET A 11 29.75 3.82 -6.86
C MET A 11 30.92 4.74 -6.49
N ASP A 12 31.10 5.08 -5.21
CA ASP A 12 32.18 5.91 -4.71
C ASP A 12 32.68 5.37 -3.37
N ASP A 13 33.66 4.46 -3.38
CA ASP A 13 34.69 4.41 -2.34
C ASP A 13 35.91 3.59 -2.78
N VAL A 14 36.67 4.14 -3.73
CA VAL A 14 38.12 3.88 -3.80
C VAL A 14 38.83 4.86 -2.86
N ARG A 15 38.46 4.86 -1.57
CA ARG A 15 39.22 5.55 -0.51
C ARG A 15 39.17 4.78 0.81
N SER A 16 40.15 3.89 0.97
CA SER A 16 40.80 3.56 2.25
C SER A 16 39.90 3.37 3.49
N GLY A 17 38.88 2.52 3.41
CA GLY A 17 38.29 1.89 4.59
C GLY A 17 39.18 0.73 5.04
N SER A 18 39.65 0.74 6.30
CA SER A 18 40.40 -0.36 6.89
C SER A 18 39.57 -1.65 6.89
N ARG A 19 39.99 -2.65 6.10
CA ARG A 19 39.32 -3.96 5.95
C ARG A 19 39.28 -4.75 7.26
N ALA A 20 38.21 -5.52 7.44
CA ALA A 20 38.06 -6.44 8.55
C ALA A 20 39.13 -7.54 8.51
N SER A 21 39.52 -8.04 9.68
CA SER A 21 40.45 -9.17 9.80
C SER A 21 39.80 -10.43 9.21
N GLY A 22 40.31 -10.94 8.09
CA GLY A 22 39.85 -12.20 7.47
C GLY A 22 39.67 -12.18 5.94
N ASP A 23 39.52 -11.00 5.33
CA ASP A 23 39.27 -10.90 3.88
C ASP A 23 40.52 -11.29 3.06
N THR A 24 40.38 -12.27 2.17
CA THR A 24 41.45 -12.72 1.27
C THR A 24 41.19 -12.25 -0.15
N ILE A 25 42.24 -11.80 -0.86
CA ILE A 25 42.14 -11.47 -2.29
C ILE A 25 43.07 -12.33 -3.10
N LEU A 26 42.52 -12.98 -4.11
CA LEU A 26 43.27 -13.73 -5.11
C LEU A 26 43.15 -13.01 -6.45
N TYR A 27 44.25 -12.96 -7.20
CA TYR A 27 44.29 -12.37 -8.53
C TYR A 27 44.50 -13.46 -9.58
N VAL A 28 43.70 -13.42 -10.63
CA VAL A 28 43.79 -14.32 -11.79
C VAL A 28 44.18 -13.50 -13.01
N ASP A 29 45.23 -13.93 -13.71
CA ASP A 29 45.70 -13.32 -14.94
C ASP A 29 46.15 -14.40 -15.92
N GLY A 30 45.37 -14.62 -16.98
CA GLY A 30 45.66 -15.61 -18.02
C GLY A 30 46.98 -15.39 -18.77
N SER A 31 47.56 -14.19 -18.70
CA SER A 31 48.87 -13.89 -19.29
C SER A 31 50.06 -14.26 -18.40
N GLY A 32 49.80 -14.70 -17.15
CA GLY A 32 50.83 -15.04 -16.18
C GLY A 32 51.28 -13.89 -15.28
N GLY A 33 50.58 -12.75 -15.30
CA GLY A 33 50.87 -11.59 -14.44
C GLY A 33 50.43 -11.71 -12.98
N SER A 34 49.89 -12.86 -12.56
CA SER A 34 49.41 -13.11 -11.20
C SER A 34 49.67 -14.56 -10.77
N THR A 35 49.46 -14.87 -9.48
CA THR A 35 49.70 -16.20 -8.91
C THR A 35 48.85 -17.29 -9.58
N TYR A 36 47.62 -16.96 -9.97
CA TYR A 36 46.73 -17.86 -10.68
C TYR A 36 46.60 -17.44 -12.14
N THR A 37 46.64 -18.40 -13.05
CA THR A 37 46.45 -18.18 -14.50
C THR A 37 45.07 -18.61 -15.00
N ASN A 38 44.32 -19.38 -14.19
CA ASN A 38 42.94 -19.75 -14.47
C ASN A 38 42.09 -19.58 -13.21
N ILE A 39 40.78 -19.45 -13.42
CA ILE A 39 39.82 -19.15 -12.35
C ILE A 39 39.61 -20.35 -11.43
N GLN A 40 39.65 -21.58 -11.96
CA GLN A 40 39.39 -22.79 -11.17
C GLN A 40 40.43 -22.97 -10.06
N ASP A 41 41.72 -22.79 -10.35
CA ASP A 41 42.77 -22.94 -9.35
C ASP A 41 42.60 -21.93 -8.21
N ALA A 42 42.24 -20.67 -8.54
CA ALA A 42 41.94 -19.66 -7.51
C ALA A 42 40.68 -20.02 -6.71
N VAL A 43 39.67 -20.60 -7.35
CA VAL A 43 38.47 -21.09 -6.66
C VAL A 43 38.81 -22.25 -5.74
N ASP A 44 39.67 -23.17 -6.14
CA ASP A 44 40.05 -24.35 -5.36
C ASP A 44 40.81 -23.93 -4.09
N ASP A 45 41.72 -22.96 -4.20
CA ASP A 45 42.49 -22.42 -3.07
C ASP A 45 41.71 -21.43 -2.19
N ALA A 46 40.61 -20.86 -2.71
CA ALA A 46 39.81 -19.89 -1.95
C ALA A 46 39.14 -20.50 -0.71
N GLY A 47 39.35 -19.85 0.45
CA GLY A 47 38.56 -20.05 1.66
C GLY A 47 37.36 -19.10 1.75
N PRO A 48 36.57 -19.16 2.84
CA PRO A 48 35.49 -18.19 3.08
C PRO A 48 36.00 -16.75 3.11
N HIS A 49 35.14 -15.79 2.76
CA HIS A 49 35.44 -14.35 2.67
C HIS A 49 36.55 -14.01 1.67
N THR A 50 36.64 -14.79 0.59
CA THR A 50 37.61 -14.54 -0.48
C THR A 50 36.99 -13.72 -1.61
N THR A 51 37.75 -12.77 -2.13
CA THR A 51 37.45 -12.08 -3.39
C THR A 51 38.47 -12.48 -4.44
N ILE A 52 38.02 -13.13 -5.51
CA ILE A 52 38.81 -13.46 -6.69
C ILE A 52 38.62 -12.35 -7.72
N ILE A 53 39.69 -11.64 -8.02
CA ILE A 53 39.73 -10.58 -9.04
C ILE A 53 40.34 -11.15 -10.32
N VAL A 54 39.56 -11.13 -11.40
CA VAL A 54 39.94 -11.73 -12.68
C VAL A 54 40.29 -10.64 -13.69
N ASN A 55 41.55 -10.55 -14.10
CA ASN A 55 41.98 -9.58 -15.12
C ASN A 55 41.38 -9.89 -16.49
N SER A 56 41.32 -8.88 -17.36
CA SER A 56 40.80 -9.04 -18.73
C SER A 56 41.50 -10.19 -19.46
N GLY A 57 40.72 -11.02 -20.16
CA GLY A 57 41.25 -12.20 -20.82
C GLY A 57 40.19 -13.25 -21.12
N ASN A 58 40.64 -14.34 -21.74
CA ASN A 58 39.83 -15.53 -22.00
C ASN A 58 40.22 -16.62 -21.01
N TYR A 59 39.22 -17.21 -20.38
CA TYR A 59 39.37 -18.22 -19.35
C TYR A 59 38.52 -19.44 -19.67
N ASP A 60 39.04 -20.61 -19.31
CA ASP A 60 38.26 -21.85 -19.30
C ASP A 60 37.14 -21.79 -18.26
N ARG A 61 36.17 -22.71 -18.40
CA ARG A 61 35.09 -22.89 -17.42
C ARG A 61 35.62 -23.06 -16.00
N PHE A 62 34.78 -22.71 -15.03
CA PHE A 62 35.03 -22.99 -13.61
C PHE A 62 33.78 -23.51 -12.91
N SER A 63 34.00 -24.10 -11.74
CA SER A 63 32.98 -24.66 -10.87
C SER A 63 33.24 -24.35 -9.41
N ILE A 64 32.17 -24.05 -8.68
CA ILE A 64 32.17 -23.84 -7.24
C ILE A 64 31.29 -24.93 -6.64
N SER A 65 31.86 -25.75 -5.75
CA SER A 65 31.18 -26.89 -5.16
C SER A 65 31.39 -26.89 -3.65
N GLY A 66 30.31 -26.80 -2.88
CA GLY A 66 30.37 -26.85 -1.41
C GLY A 66 31.11 -25.68 -0.77
N LYS A 67 31.20 -24.53 -1.45
CA LYS A 67 31.90 -23.34 -0.93
C LYS A 67 30.90 -22.24 -0.58
N GLY A 68 31.32 -21.30 0.26
CA GLY A 68 30.54 -20.11 0.56
C GLY A 68 31.37 -18.88 0.83
N ASP A 69 30.69 -17.74 0.87
CA ASP A 69 31.27 -16.41 1.11
C ASP A 69 32.38 -16.07 0.10
N LEU A 70 32.10 -16.27 -1.19
CA LEU A 70 33.05 -16.03 -2.28
C LEU A 70 32.52 -14.96 -3.24
N THR A 71 33.38 -14.02 -3.59
CA THR A 71 33.12 -13.10 -4.70
C THR A 71 34.09 -13.40 -5.83
N ILE A 72 33.58 -13.57 -7.05
CA ILE A 72 34.39 -13.63 -8.28
C ILE A 72 33.97 -12.47 -9.17
N ARG A 73 34.92 -11.58 -9.46
CA ARG A 73 34.65 -10.32 -10.14
C ARG A 73 35.68 -10.07 -11.24
N GLY A 74 35.20 -9.76 -12.45
CA GLY A 74 36.07 -9.23 -13.50
C GLY A 74 36.64 -7.86 -13.12
N ASN A 75 37.93 -7.67 -13.39
CA ASN A 75 38.67 -6.45 -13.07
C ASN A 75 38.50 -5.39 -14.17
N SER A 76 37.27 -5.19 -14.64
CA SER A 76 36.90 -4.18 -15.63
C SER A 76 35.55 -3.55 -15.29
N SER A 77 35.28 -2.39 -15.87
CA SER A 77 33.95 -1.77 -15.90
C SER A 77 33.01 -2.42 -16.93
N SER A 78 33.54 -3.18 -17.90
CA SER A 78 32.78 -3.88 -18.93
C SER A 78 32.77 -5.40 -18.70
N PRO A 79 31.61 -6.08 -18.79
CA PRO A 79 31.57 -7.54 -18.75
C PRO A 79 32.23 -8.20 -19.97
N ASP A 80 32.42 -7.49 -21.08
CA ASP A 80 32.99 -8.06 -22.31
C ASP A 80 34.52 -8.33 -22.19
N ASP A 81 35.19 -7.77 -21.18
CA ASP A 81 36.64 -7.87 -21.05
C ASP A 81 37.13 -9.16 -20.39
N VAL A 82 36.26 -9.85 -19.65
CA VAL A 82 36.54 -11.15 -19.02
C VAL A 82 35.58 -12.17 -19.61
N ILE A 83 36.12 -13.07 -20.44
CA ILE A 83 35.34 -14.08 -21.16
C ILE A 83 35.62 -15.44 -20.55
N VAL A 84 34.60 -16.06 -19.98
CA VAL A 84 34.62 -17.44 -19.48
C VAL A 84 33.90 -18.32 -20.48
N ALA A 85 34.60 -19.26 -21.11
CA ALA A 85 34.03 -20.09 -22.16
C ALA A 85 34.15 -21.58 -21.85
N ALA A 86 33.04 -22.32 -22.02
CA ALA A 86 33.05 -23.78 -21.89
C ALA A 86 33.65 -24.50 -23.12
N GLY A 87 33.74 -23.83 -24.27
CA GLY A 87 34.25 -24.45 -25.51
C GLY A 87 33.42 -25.67 -25.93
N LEU A 88 34.06 -26.82 -26.12
CA LEU A 88 33.41 -28.10 -26.48
C LEU A 88 33.00 -28.94 -25.25
N SER A 89 33.04 -28.36 -24.05
CA SER A 89 32.67 -29.04 -22.81
C SER A 89 31.17 -29.34 -22.71
N SER A 90 30.83 -30.47 -22.10
CA SER A 90 29.46 -30.82 -21.68
C SER A 90 29.06 -30.23 -20.32
N SER A 91 30.01 -29.64 -19.58
CA SER A 91 29.77 -28.95 -18.31
C SER A 91 29.43 -27.47 -18.52
N PRO A 92 28.72 -26.81 -17.60
CA PRO A 92 28.45 -25.37 -17.67
C PRO A 92 29.75 -24.55 -17.68
N ALA A 93 29.70 -23.34 -18.24
CA ALA A 93 30.84 -22.43 -18.23
C ALA A 93 31.13 -21.88 -16.82
N ALA A 94 30.07 -21.59 -16.04
CA ALA A 94 30.14 -21.33 -14.61
C ALA A 94 29.11 -22.20 -13.88
N GLY A 95 29.58 -23.23 -13.18
CA GLY A 95 28.74 -24.16 -12.43
C GLY A 95 28.83 -23.96 -10.93
N LEU A 96 27.71 -23.70 -10.25
CA LEU A 96 27.64 -23.61 -8.80
C LEU A 96 26.79 -24.77 -8.27
N SER A 97 27.30 -25.46 -7.26
CA SER A 97 26.61 -26.58 -6.64
C SER A 97 26.76 -26.55 -5.12
N SER A 98 25.65 -26.72 -4.40
CA SER A 98 25.62 -26.79 -2.92
C SER A 98 26.42 -25.65 -2.26
N SER A 99 26.32 -24.45 -2.81
CA SER A 99 27.16 -23.29 -2.42
C SER A 99 26.28 -22.12 -2.00
N SER A 100 26.80 -21.27 -1.10
CA SER A 100 26.01 -20.17 -0.55
C SER A 100 26.76 -18.85 -0.44
N ASN A 101 26.07 -17.72 -0.46
CA ASN A 101 26.68 -16.39 -0.35
C ASN A 101 27.76 -16.18 -1.44
N ILE A 102 27.42 -16.48 -2.68
CA ILE A 102 28.33 -16.34 -3.82
C ILE A 102 27.92 -15.13 -4.65
N THR A 103 28.89 -14.29 -4.99
CA THR A 103 28.71 -13.20 -5.96
C THR A 103 29.54 -13.46 -7.21
N LEU A 104 28.90 -13.45 -8.39
CA LEU A 104 29.59 -13.42 -9.69
C LEU A 104 29.31 -12.09 -10.38
N SER A 105 30.34 -11.42 -10.87
CA SER A 105 30.14 -10.12 -11.52
C SER A 105 31.15 -9.73 -12.59
N PHE A 106 30.71 -8.83 -13.50
CA PHE A 106 31.54 -8.19 -14.53
C PHE A 106 32.25 -9.19 -15.47
N MET A 107 31.49 -10.12 -16.06
CA MET A 107 32.04 -11.08 -17.01
C MET A 107 31.02 -11.53 -18.05
N GLN A 108 31.54 -11.91 -19.21
CA GLN A 108 30.81 -12.63 -20.24
C GLN A 108 31.03 -14.13 -20.03
N ILE A 109 29.94 -14.89 -19.95
CA ILE A 109 29.96 -16.34 -19.72
C ILE A 109 29.30 -17.04 -20.90
N VAL A 110 30.10 -17.81 -21.63
CA VAL A 110 29.73 -18.42 -22.90
C VAL A 110 29.61 -19.94 -22.75
N GLY A 111 28.38 -20.44 -22.82
CA GLY A 111 28.08 -21.87 -22.82
C GLY A 111 28.58 -22.55 -24.10
N GLY A 112 28.98 -23.82 -23.97
CA GLY A 112 29.43 -24.67 -25.07
C GLY A 112 28.28 -25.38 -25.79
N LEU A 113 28.63 -26.31 -26.69
CA LEU A 113 27.66 -27.14 -27.41
C LEU A 113 26.87 -28.04 -26.44
N GLY A 114 25.56 -27.79 -26.30
CA GLY A 114 24.66 -28.61 -25.49
C GLY A 114 24.72 -28.36 -23.98
N THR A 115 25.32 -27.26 -23.53
CA THR A 115 25.40 -26.87 -22.11
C THR A 115 24.84 -25.46 -21.88
N VAL A 116 24.97 -24.92 -20.67
CA VAL A 116 24.52 -23.58 -20.27
C VAL A 116 25.69 -22.67 -19.89
N SER A 117 25.48 -21.35 -19.91
CA SER A 117 26.49 -20.42 -19.43
C SER A 117 26.62 -20.52 -17.91
N VAL A 118 25.52 -20.31 -17.19
CA VAL A 118 25.48 -20.38 -15.73
C VAL A 118 24.54 -21.48 -15.29
N ASN A 119 24.98 -22.34 -14.38
CA ASN A 119 24.13 -23.35 -13.76
C ASN A 119 24.23 -23.26 -12.24
N LEU A 120 23.12 -22.98 -11.56
CA LEU A 120 23.02 -23.06 -10.11
C LEU A 120 22.28 -24.34 -9.73
N ASN A 121 22.82 -25.11 -8.79
CA ASN A 121 22.16 -26.29 -8.26
C ASN A 121 22.27 -26.33 -6.73
N ARG A 122 21.13 -26.34 -6.02
CA ARG A 122 21.10 -26.34 -4.55
C ARG A 122 21.90 -25.21 -3.93
N CYS A 123 21.81 -24.03 -4.52
CA CYS A 123 22.53 -22.85 -4.06
C CYS A 123 21.62 -21.95 -3.24
N ASN A 124 22.19 -21.18 -2.32
CA ASN A 124 21.44 -20.24 -1.49
C ASN A 124 22.12 -18.87 -1.47
N ASN A 125 21.37 -17.78 -1.56
CA ASN A 125 21.88 -16.42 -1.48
C ASN A 125 22.98 -16.15 -2.53
N ILE A 126 22.57 -16.21 -3.81
CA ILE A 126 23.47 -16.03 -4.96
C ILE A 126 23.17 -14.70 -5.63
N THR A 127 24.22 -13.89 -5.84
CA THR A 127 24.12 -12.62 -6.56
C THR A 127 24.87 -12.71 -7.89
N LEU A 128 24.14 -12.45 -8.98
CA LEU A 128 24.66 -12.40 -10.34
C LEU A 128 24.51 -10.97 -10.85
N LEU A 129 25.62 -10.27 -11.05
CA LEU A 129 25.62 -8.83 -11.31
C LEU A 129 26.43 -8.47 -12.55
N ASN A 130 25.83 -7.72 -13.48
CA ASN A 130 26.50 -7.23 -14.68
C ASN A 130 27.16 -8.39 -15.47
N LEU A 131 26.32 -9.36 -15.86
CA LEU A 131 26.74 -10.55 -16.58
C LEU A 131 26.13 -10.57 -17.98
N LYS A 132 26.93 -11.07 -18.93
CA LYS A 132 26.47 -11.34 -20.31
C LYS A 132 26.57 -12.83 -20.59
N LEU A 133 25.41 -13.45 -20.81
CA LEU A 133 25.28 -14.89 -20.98
C LEU A 133 24.88 -15.19 -22.42
N SER A 134 25.61 -16.10 -23.05
CA SER A 134 25.26 -16.61 -24.36
C SER A 134 25.55 -18.10 -24.42
N SER A 135 24.56 -18.89 -24.81
CA SER A 135 24.72 -20.34 -25.03
C SER A 135 23.89 -20.77 -26.23
N LEU A 136 24.29 -21.86 -26.89
CA LEU A 136 23.45 -22.52 -27.90
C LEU A 136 22.27 -23.28 -27.28
N GLY A 137 22.26 -23.50 -25.96
CA GLY A 137 21.17 -24.09 -25.18
C GLY A 137 20.37 -23.02 -24.42
N SER A 138 20.21 -23.20 -23.11
CA SER A 138 19.75 -22.15 -22.19
C SER A 138 20.94 -21.30 -21.74
N SER A 139 20.73 -20.00 -21.51
CA SER A 139 21.77 -19.11 -20.97
C SER A 139 22.04 -19.42 -19.50
N MET A 140 20.98 -19.62 -18.72
CA MET A 140 21.08 -19.88 -17.29
C MET A 140 20.06 -20.91 -16.87
N ASN A 141 20.44 -21.80 -15.96
CA ASN A 141 19.49 -22.62 -15.21
C ASN A 141 19.72 -22.46 -13.70
N ILE A 142 18.62 -22.36 -12.96
CA ILE A 142 18.57 -22.30 -11.51
C ILE A 142 17.77 -23.51 -11.03
N TRP A 143 18.41 -24.43 -10.32
CA TRP A 143 17.82 -25.68 -9.86
C TRP A 143 17.85 -25.76 -8.34
N ASP A 144 16.70 -26.08 -7.74
CA ASP A 144 16.57 -26.37 -6.31
C ASP A 144 17.24 -25.30 -5.41
N SER A 145 17.20 -24.05 -5.84
CA SER A 145 17.98 -22.95 -5.24
C SER A 145 17.06 -21.89 -4.66
N GLU A 146 17.65 -21.06 -3.81
CA GLU A 146 16.92 -20.11 -2.99
C GLU A 146 17.66 -18.79 -2.91
N ASP A 147 16.92 -17.68 -2.83
CA ASP A 147 17.49 -16.33 -2.70
C ASP A 147 18.50 -16.03 -3.82
N VAL A 148 18.04 -16.13 -5.07
CA VAL A 148 18.88 -15.83 -6.24
C VAL A 148 18.50 -14.48 -6.80
N SER A 149 19.49 -13.59 -6.91
CA SER A 149 19.33 -12.24 -7.40
C SER A 149 20.13 -12.02 -8.69
N MET A 150 19.46 -11.52 -9.73
CA MET A 150 20.05 -11.22 -11.04
C MET A 150 19.89 -9.74 -11.36
N PHE A 151 21.00 -9.00 -11.49
CA PHE A 151 20.95 -7.57 -11.77
C PHE A 151 21.83 -7.20 -12.96
N PHE A 152 21.31 -6.37 -13.86
CA PHE A 152 22.02 -5.99 -15.09
C PHE A 152 22.50 -7.22 -15.87
N LEU A 153 21.58 -8.14 -16.15
CA LEU A 153 21.89 -9.41 -16.77
C LEU A 153 21.36 -9.45 -18.20
N SER A 154 22.23 -9.75 -19.16
CA SER A 154 21.81 -10.02 -20.54
C SER A 154 21.97 -11.50 -20.85
N ALA A 155 20.91 -12.14 -21.32
CA ALA A 155 20.87 -13.54 -21.68
C ALA A 155 20.46 -13.69 -23.15
N TYR A 156 21.30 -14.33 -23.95
CA TYR A 156 20.98 -14.73 -25.30
C TYR A 156 20.64 -16.22 -25.29
N ASN A 157 19.33 -16.50 -25.24
CA ASN A 157 18.61 -17.75 -24.97
C ASN A 157 18.03 -17.87 -23.54
N PRO A 158 17.07 -18.80 -23.32
CA PRO A 158 16.27 -18.91 -22.11
C PRO A 158 17.00 -18.85 -20.77
N ILE A 159 16.30 -18.33 -19.76
CA ILE A 159 16.60 -18.52 -18.34
C ILE A 159 15.59 -19.51 -17.78
N GLY A 160 16.09 -20.61 -17.21
CA GLY A 160 15.31 -21.65 -16.57
C GLY A 160 15.37 -21.56 -15.04
N ILE A 161 14.21 -21.67 -14.38
CA ILE A 161 14.07 -21.65 -12.92
C ILE A 161 13.25 -22.88 -12.52
N TYR A 162 13.82 -23.77 -11.75
CA TYR A 162 13.27 -25.10 -11.49
C TYR A 162 13.41 -25.45 -10.00
N GLY A 163 12.31 -25.85 -9.36
CA GLY A 163 12.32 -26.26 -7.95
C GLY A 163 12.81 -25.17 -6.99
N SER A 164 12.76 -23.90 -7.39
CA SER A 164 13.48 -22.80 -6.72
C SER A 164 12.50 -21.80 -6.10
N ARG A 165 12.96 -21.02 -5.11
CA ARG A 165 12.13 -19.98 -4.49
C ARG A 165 12.86 -18.68 -4.30
N ARG A 166 12.12 -17.57 -4.27
CA ARG A 166 12.67 -16.21 -4.03
C ARG A 166 13.76 -15.88 -5.05
N VAL A 167 13.39 -15.94 -6.33
CA VAL A 167 14.28 -15.59 -7.44
C VAL A 167 13.87 -14.21 -7.95
N ALA A 168 14.79 -13.25 -7.89
CA ALA A 168 14.56 -11.87 -8.28
C ALA A 168 15.47 -11.46 -9.44
N GLY A 169 14.90 -10.76 -10.41
CA GLY A 169 15.64 -10.11 -11.49
C GLY A 169 15.35 -8.60 -11.53
N GLY A 170 16.38 -7.79 -11.77
CA GLY A 170 16.27 -6.35 -12.02
C GLY A 170 17.12 -5.93 -13.22
N PHE A 171 16.53 -5.25 -14.20
CA PHE A 171 17.22 -4.90 -15.46
C PHE A 171 17.77 -6.14 -16.17
N VAL A 172 16.86 -7.07 -16.48
CA VAL A 172 17.20 -8.32 -17.17
C VAL A 172 16.78 -8.21 -18.63
N LEU A 173 17.69 -8.52 -19.55
CA LEU A 173 17.43 -8.65 -20.98
C LEU A 173 17.48 -10.13 -21.38
N ILE A 174 16.41 -10.63 -22.00
CA ILE A 174 16.37 -11.97 -22.58
C ILE A 174 16.09 -11.85 -24.08
N SER A 175 17.02 -12.32 -24.89
CA SER A 175 16.89 -12.34 -26.35
C SER A 175 16.98 -13.76 -26.88
N SER A 176 16.19 -14.13 -27.88
CA SER A 176 16.36 -15.39 -28.60
C SER A 176 15.77 -15.33 -29.99
N ASP A 177 16.49 -15.89 -30.95
CA ASP A 177 16.07 -16.07 -32.34
C ASP A 177 15.63 -17.50 -32.67
N LYS A 178 15.64 -18.40 -31.67
CA LYS A 178 15.23 -19.79 -31.87
C LYS A 178 13.73 -19.92 -32.01
N GLU A 179 13.30 -20.76 -32.94
CA GLU A 179 11.89 -21.02 -33.24
C GLU A 179 11.05 -21.33 -31.99
N GLN A 180 11.50 -22.29 -31.16
CA GLN A 180 10.76 -22.77 -29.97
C GLN A 180 11.36 -22.26 -28.65
N ALA A 181 11.90 -21.04 -28.62
CA ALA A 181 12.49 -20.48 -27.41
C ALA A 181 11.44 -20.28 -26.29
N LYS A 182 11.81 -20.61 -25.04
CA LYS A 182 11.03 -20.29 -23.84
C LYS A 182 11.77 -19.24 -23.03
N GLY A 183 11.49 -17.94 -23.20
CA GLY A 183 12.30 -16.85 -22.66
C GLY A 183 12.59 -17.03 -21.17
N LEU A 184 11.53 -17.09 -20.37
CA LEU A 184 11.53 -17.55 -18.99
C LEU A 184 10.82 -18.89 -18.88
N SER A 185 11.54 -19.94 -18.51
CA SER A 185 10.95 -21.24 -18.20
C SER A 185 10.95 -21.46 -16.70
N ILE A 186 9.77 -21.50 -16.09
CA ILE A 186 9.62 -21.61 -14.63
C ILE A 186 8.83 -22.88 -14.31
N SER A 187 9.39 -23.74 -13.47
CA SER A 187 8.76 -25.00 -13.08
C SER A 187 8.87 -25.27 -11.59
N SER A 188 7.77 -25.68 -10.97
CA SER A 188 7.72 -26.09 -9.56
C SER A 188 8.42 -25.09 -8.62
N SER A 189 8.24 -23.79 -8.88
CA SER A 189 8.96 -22.71 -8.23
C SER A 189 7.99 -21.69 -7.63
N SER A 190 8.44 -20.93 -6.63
CA SER A 190 7.61 -19.87 -6.01
C SER A 190 8.33 -18.54 -5.87
N ASP A 191 7.56 -17.45 -5.80
CA ASP A 191 8.09 -16.12 -5.50
C ASP A 191 9.18 -15.68 -6.48
N VAL A 192 8.86 -15.76 -7.77
CA VAL A 192 9.75 -15.30 -8.84
C VAL A 192 9.30 -13.91 -9.28
N SER A 193 10.18 -12.92 -9.19
CA SER A 193 9.87 -11.54 -9.58
C SER A 193 10.91 -11.02 -10.55
N MET A 194 10.47 -10.58 -11.74
CA MET A 194 11.34 -10.00 -12.74
C MET A 194 10.91 -8.56 -13.00
N ASP A 195 11.79 -7.64 -12.68
CA ASP A 195 11.57 -6.21 -12.74
C ASP A 195 12.48 -5.54 -13.77
N PHE A 196 11.97 -4.54 -14.49
CA PHE A 196 12.61 -3.97 -15.67
C PHE A 196 13.05 -5.07 -16.64
N LEU A 197 12.13 -5.95 -17.00
CA LEU A 197 12.38 -7.10 -17.86
C LEU A 197 12.21 -6.70 -19.34
N THR A 198 13.31 -6.78 -20.09
CA THR A 198 13.29 -6.58 -21.55
C THR A 198 13.35 -7.92 -22.26
N ILE A 199 12.44 -8.16 -23.20
CA ILE A 199 12.37 -9.42 -23.94
C ILE A 199 12.34 -9.17 -25.44
N ASN A 200 13.23 -9.82 -26.18
CA ASN A 200 13.31 -9.75 -27.63
C ASN A 200 13.30 -11.17 -28.20
N MET A 201 12.13 -11.66 -28.59
CA MET A 201 11.93 -13.04 -29.05
C MET A 201 11.36 -13.06 -30.46
N THR A 202 12.14 -13.56 -31.43
CA THR A 202 11.75 -13.58 -32.85
C THR A 202 11.35 -14.96 -33.37
N GLY A 203 11.42 -16.01 -32.54
CA GLY A 203 11.03 -17.36 -32.96
C GLY A 203 9.53 -17.48 -33.18
N SER A 204 9.11 -18.14 -34.25
CA SER A 204 7.69 -18.23 -34.64
C SER A 204 6.84 -19.10 -33.72
N GLU A 205 7.47 -19.98 -32.93
CA GLU A 205 6.84 -20.83 -31.91
C GLU A 205 7.33 -20.47 -30.50
N SER A 206 7.84 -19.25 -30.33
CA SER A 206 8.47 -18.82 -29.08
C SER A 206 7.44 -18.42 -28.02
N VAL A 207 7.83 -18.52 -26.75
CA VAL A 207 6.99 -18.17 -25.60
C VAL A 207 7.80 -17.32 -24.64
N VAL A 208 7.29 -16.13 -24.31
CA VAL A 208 7.93 -15.23 -23.35
C VAL A 208 8.00 -15.87 -21.95
N LEU A 209 6.87 -16.28 -21.39
CA LEU A 209 6.77 -16.96 -20.11
C LEU A 209 6.18 -18.36 -20.28
N TYR A 210 6.98 -19.39 -20.00
CA TYR A 210 6.52 -20.77 -19.93
C TYR A 210 6.51 -21.22 -18.46
N GLY A 211 5.32 -21.41 -17.90
CA GLY A 211 5.12 -21.74 -16.48
C GLY A 211 4.52 -23.13 -16.26
N THR A 212 5.02 -23.87 -15.27
CA THR A 212 4.45 -25.15 -14.85
C THR A 212 4.43 -25.24 -13.33
N ASN A 213 3.25 -25.46 -12.73
CA ASN A 213 3.06 -25.61 -11.27
C ASN A 213 3.88 -24.62 -10.43
N SER A 214 3.88 -23.34 -10.82
CA SER A 214 4.70 -22.31 -10.18
C SER A 214 3.84 -21.15 -9.71
N ASP A 215 4.08 -20.67 -8.50
CA ASP A 215 3.20 -19.70 -7.83
C ASP A 215 3.88 -18.36 -7.57
N ASN A 216 3.08 -17.29 -7.57
CA ASN A 216 3.52 -15.92 -7.34
C ASN A 216 4.64 -15.47 -8.31
N VAL A 217 4.51 -15.83 -9.59
CA VAL A 217 5.38 -15.32 -10.66
C VAL A 217 4.93 -13.90 -11.03
N THR A 218 5.81 -12.91 -10.93
CA THR A 218 5.49 -11.50 -11.22
C THR A 218 6.45 -10.94 -12.27
N LEU A 219 5.90 -10.36 -13.34
CA LEU A 219 6.68 -9.60 -14.32
C LEU A 219 6.27 -8.12 -14.28
N LEU A 220 7.24 -7.23 -14.12
CA LEU A 220 7.03 -5.79 -13.98
C LEU A 220 7.84 -5.00 -15.01
N ARG A 221 7.31 -3.84 -15.41
CA ARG A 221 8.00 -2.86 -16.27
C ARG A 221 8.60 -3.52 -17.51
N LEU A 222 7.74 -4.24 -18.22
CA LEU A 222 8.07 -5.00 -19.41
C LEU A 222 8.38 -4.08 -20.60
N SER A 223 9.35 -4.48 -21.42
CA SER A 223 9.63 -3.84 -22.71
C SER A 223 10.17 -4.84 -23.74
N GLY A 224 10.26 -4.43 -25.00
CA GLY A 224 10.75 -5.24 -26.11
C GLY A 224 9.63 -5.78 -26.99
N TYR A 225 9.84 -6.93 -27.61
CA TYR A 225 8.92 -7.55 -28.56
C TYR A 225 8.99 -9.08 -28.52
N TYR A 226 7.88 -9.72 -28.85
CA TYR A 226 7.78 -11.16 -29.02
C TYR A 226 6.91 -11.48 -30.25
N GLU A 227 7.18 -12.60 -30.90
CA GLU A 227 6.49 -12.97 -32.15
C GLU A 227 5.23 -13.83 -31.94
N ASN A 228 5.21 -14.67 -30.90
CA ASN A 228 4.16 -15.68 -30.72
C ASN A 228 3.46 -15.53 -29.35
N LEU A 229 3.70 -16.41 -28.37
CA LEU A 229 2.96 -16.36 -27.10
C LEU A 229 3.67 -15.47 -26.09
N PHE A 230 2.88 -14.67 -25.37
CA PHE A 230 3.33 -13.99 -24.18
C PHE A 230 3.40 -14.96 -22.98
N ALA A 231 2.38 -15.79 -22.77
CA ALA A 231 2.38 -16.72 -21.66
C ALA A 231 1.73 -18.06 -21.99
N GLU A 232 2.41 -19.13 -21.62
CA GLU A 232 1.90 -20.50 -21.62
C GLU A 232 2.02 -21.09 -20.22
N LEU A 233 0.89 -21.37 -19.54
CA LEU A 233 0.86 -21.78 -18.14
C LEU A 233 0.13 -23.11 -17.94
N HIS A 234 0.80 -24.05 -17.27
CA HIS A 234 0.32 -25.39 -16.93
C HIS A 234 0.36 -25.60 -15.40
N GLY A 235 -0.63 -25.03 -14.70
CA GLY A 235 -0.70 -24.97 -13.23
C GLY A 235 0.02 -23.77 -12.62
N GLY A 236 -0.48 -23.29 -11.47
CA GLY A 236 0.11 -22.21 -10.68
C GLY A 236 -0.37 -20.80 -11.06
N SER A 237 0.34 -19.77 -10.61
CA SER A 237 -0.07 -18.37 -10.74
C SER A 237 1.04 -17.45 -11.26
N ALA A 238 0.69 -16.63 -12.25
CA ALA A 238 1.54 -15.57 -12.78
C ALA A 238 0.78 -14.26 -12.98
N ARG A 239 1.47 -13.12 -12.86
CA ARG A 239 0.89 -11.80 -13.09
C ARG A 239 1.82 -10.87 -13.83
N VAL A 240 1.22 -9.92 -14.55
CA VAL A 240 1.92 -8.79 -15.17
C VAL A 240 1.37 -7.48 -14.63
N LEU A 241 2.25 -6.48 -14.50
CA LEU A 241 1.88 -5.15 -14.04
C LEU A 241 2.02 -4.12 -15.18
N GLY A 242 0.92 -3.42 -15.50
CA GLY A 242 0.92 -2.30 -16.45
C GLY A 242 1.12 -2.71 -17.92
N PHE A 243 0.96 -3.99 -18.24
CA PHE A 243 1.05 -4.54 -19.59
C PHE A 243 -0.13 -5.48 -19.83
N ASP A 244 -0.88 -5.25 -20.92
CA ASP A 244 -2.07 -6.03 -21.27
C ASP A 244 -1.80 -6.82 -22.57
N PRO A 245 -1.32 -8.08 -22.48
CA PRO A 245 -1.13 -8.91 -23.66
C PRO A 245 -2.48 -9.21 -24.34
N PRO A 246 -2.53 -9.27 -25.67
CA PRO A 246 -3.68 -9.79 -26.39
C PRO A 246 -4.04 -11.19 -25.88
N SER A 247 -5.33 -11.47 -25.73
CA SER A 247 -5.80 -12.81 -25.30
C SER A 247 -5.41 -13.94 -26.25
N SER A 248 -5.14 -13.61 -27.53
CA SER A 248 -4.62 -14.56 -28.53
C SER A 248 -3.21 -15.05 -28.20
N ASP A 249 -2.45 -14.28 -27.42
CA ASP A 249 -1.05 -14.52 -27.12
C ASP A 249 -0.90 -15.27 -25.78
N LEU A 250 -2.02 -15.74 -25.23
CA LEU A 250 -2.11 -16.45 -23.97
C LEU A 250 -2.56 -17.89 -24.22
N ALA A 251 -1.89 -18.84 -23.56
CA ALA A 251 -2.24 -20.24 -23.48
C ALA A 251 -2.29 -20.66 -22.01
N ILE A 252 -3.44 -20.43 -21.37
CA ILE A 252 -3.66 -20.65 -19.94
C ILE A 252 -4.47 -21.92 -19.76
N TYR A 253 -3.84 -22.97 -19.23
CA TYR A 253 -4.46 -24.28 -19.05
C TYR A 253 -5.10 -24.44 -17.67
N SER A 254 -5.99 -25.42 -17.55
CA SER A 254 -6.71 -25.72 -16.30
C SER A 254 -5.77 -25.81 -15.09
N GLY A 255 -6.15 -25.18 -13.98
CA GLY A 255 -5.30 -25.07 -12.78
C GLY A 255 -4.34 -23.88 -12.77
N SER A 256 -4.28 -23.08 -13.83
CA SER A 256 -3.50 -21.84 -13.88
C SER A 256 -4.33 -20.58 -13.63
N LEU A 257 -3.70 -19.58 -13.03
CA LEU A 257 -4.18 -18.20 -12.93
C LEU A 257 -3.17 -17.26 -13.60
N PHE A 258 -3.63 -16.47 -14.56
CA PHE A 258 -2.87 -15.34 -15.09
C PHE A 258 -3.64 -14.04 -14.85
N THR A 259 -3.03 -13.06 -14.17
CA THR A 259 -3.65 -11.73 -13.95
C THR A 259 -2.90 -10.62 -14.67
N VAL A 260 -3.68 -9.70 -15.24
CA VAL A 260 -3.20 -8.38 -15.64
C VAL A 260 -3.60 -7.42 -14.55
N GLU A 261 -2.63 -6.75 -13.95
CA GLU A 261 -2.85 -5.82 -12.85
C GLU A 261 -2.34 -4.42 -13.23
N ASN A 262 -2.97 -3.39 -12.68
CA ASN A 262 -2.60 -2.00 -12.93
C ASN A 262 -2.50 -1.23 -11.61
N GLU A 263 -1.44 -0.44 -11.47
CA GLU A 263 -1.29 0.47 -10.34
C GLU A 263 -2.33 1.58 -10.42
N ARG A 264 -2.98 1.85 -9.29
CA ARG A 264 -3.93 2.95 -9.15
C ARG A 264 -3.62 3.70 -7.89
N ILE A 265 -3.84 5.02 -7.93
CA ILE A 265 -3.65 5.89 -6.79
C ILE A 265 -5.02 6.31 -6.30
N VAL A 266 -5.31 6.00 -5.04
CA VAL A 266 -6.45 6.53 -4.30
C VAL A 266 -6.00 7.81 -3.62
N LEU A 267 -6.76 8.88 -3.81
CA LEU A 267 -6.49 10.19 -3.24
C LEU A 267 -7.74 10.67 -2.52
N VAL A 268 -7.64 10.81 -1.19
CA VAL A 268 -8.75 11.22 -0.34
C VAL A 268 -8.66 12.71 -0.06
N ARG A 269 -9.78 13.39 -0.24
CA ARG A 269 -9.94 14.84 -0.09
C ARG A 269 -11.27 15.18 0.56
N ASP A 270 -11.40 16.42 0.99
CA ASP A 270 -12.67 17.00 1.42
C ASP A 270 -13.71 17.02 0.28
N GLU A 271 -14.96 17.33 0.63
CA GLU A 271 -16.08 17.41 -0.30
C GLU A 271 -15.89 18.49 -1.38
N THR A 272 -15.06 19.49 -1.11
CA THR A 272 -14.73 20.57 -2.05
C THR A 272 -13.58 20.20 -3.01
N ASN A 273 -12.93 19.05 -2.80
CA ASN A 273 -11.75 18.59 -3.53
C ASN A 273 -10.54 19.55 -3.41
N THR A 274 -10.47 20.36 -2.35
CA THR A 274 -9.40 21.33 -2.13
C THR A 274 -8.37 20.83 -1.12
N THR A 275 -8.84 20.24 -0.02
CA THR A 275 -8.01 19.78 1.10
C THR A 275 -7.77 18.29 1.02
N VAL A 276 -6.53 17.84 1.25
CA VAL A 276 -6.19 16.40 1.35
C VAL A 276 -6.40 15.90 2.77
N ILE A 277 -6.78 14.63 2.94
CA ILE A 277 -7.10 14.07 4.25
C ILE A 277 -6.14 12.93 4.58
N GLU A 278 -5.34 13.15 5.62
CA GLU A 278 -4.45 12.16 6.25
C GLU A 278 -5.23 11.30 7.27
N GLY A 279 -4.79 10.06 7.49
CA GLY A 279 -5.34 9.21 8.53
C GLY A 279 -6.63 8.48 8.15
N VAL A 280 -6.95 8.38 6.86
CA VAL A 280 -8.12 7.64 6.36
C VAL A 280 -7.80 6.16 6.29
N ASP A 281 -8.65 5.33 6.87
CA ASP A 281 -8.59 3.87 6.80
C ASP A 281 -9.11 3.37 5.45
N LEU A 282 -8.52 2.28 4.95
CA LEU A 282 -8.89 1.67 3.67
C LEU A 282 -8.85 0.15 3.72
N LYS A 283 -9.88 -0.46 3.14
CA LYS A 283 -9.91 -1.87 2.79
C LYS A 283 -10.11 -2.04 1.29
N LEU A 284 -9.13 -2.67 0.63
CA LEU A 284 -9.20 -3.08 -0.77
C LEU A 284 -9.49 -4.58 -0.84
N SER A 285 -10.55 -4.94 -1.56
CA SER A 285 -10.81 -6.32 -1.96
C SER A 285 -10.77 -6.45 -3.47
N SER A 286 -9.96 -7.37 -3.98
CA SER A 286 -9.95 -7.73 -5.40
C SER A 286 -10.35 -9.18 -5.53
N ASP A 287 -11.39 -9.43 -6.32
CA ASP A 287 -11.91 -10.78 -6.59
C ASP A 287 -12.34 -11.55 -5.32
N GLY A 288 -12.83 -10.83 -4.31
CA GLY A 288 -13.27 -11.40 -3.04
C GLY A 288 -12.16 -11.55 -1.99
N GLU A 289 -10.90 -11.40 -2.39
CA GLU A 289 -9.74 -11.47 -1.49
C GLU A 289 -9.34 -10.07 -1.00
N VAL A 290 -9.09 -9.93 0.30
CA VAL A 290 -8.58 -8.69 0.89
C VAL A 290 -7.10 -8.57 0.56
N ARG A 291 -6.72 -7.50 -0.15
CA ARG A 291 -5.33 -7.25 -0.58
C ARG A 291 -4.67 -6.09 0.15
N TYR A 292 -5.47 -5.21 0.77
CA TYR A 292 -5.02 -4.11 1.60
C TYR A 292 -6.07 -3.89 2.69
N SER A 293 -5.63 -3.73 3.94
CA SER A 293 -6.50 -3.49 5.07
C SER A 293 -5.76 -2.74 6.15
N THR A 294 -6.25 -1.55 6.48
CA THR A 294 -5.77 -0.75 7.61
C THR A 294 -6.34 -1.27 8.94
N GLU A 295 -5.91 -0.67 10.05
CA GLU A 295 -6.24 -1.09 11.42
C GLU A 295 -7.75 -1.13 11.69
N HIS A 296 -8.51 -0.13 11.24
CA HIS A 296 -9.97 -0.10 11.43
C HIS A 296 -10.66 -1.35 10.85
N PHE A 297 -10.14 -1.89 9.75
CA PHE A 297 -10.68 -3.07 9.09
C PHE A 297 -10.00 -4.39 9.53
N GLY A 298 -9.16 -4.34 10.58
CA GLY A 298 -8.49 -5.49 11.16
C GLY A 298 -7.18 -5.91 10.49
N GLY A 299 -6.59 -5.03 9.68
CA GLY A 299 -5.27 -5.25 9.08
C GLY A 299 -4.18 -4.37 9.69
N SER A 300 -3.04 -4.28 9.01
CA SER A 300 -1.86 -3.53 9.48
C SER A 300 -1.27 -2.60 8.42
N ASP A 301 -1.95 -2.46 7.28
CA ASP A 301 -1.48 -1.59 6.20
C ASP A 301 -1.63 -0.11 6.61
N PRO A 302 -0.79 0.79 6.07
CA PRO A 302 -0.81 2.19 6.47
C PRO A 302 -2.10 2.91 6.05
N VAL A 303 -2.55 3.86 6.87
CA VAL A 303 -3.62 4.81 6.52
C VAL A 303 -3.15 5.80 5.45
N SER A 304 -4.05 6.67 4.95
CA SER A 304 -3.65 7.73 4.02
C SER A 304 -2.58 8.63 4.64
N ASP A 305 -1.60 9.02 3.82
CA ASP A 305 -0.49 9.89 4.22
C ASP A 305 -0.86 11.38 4.21
N GLN A 306 0.11 12.25 4.53
CA GLN A 306 0.00 13.72 4.51
C GLN A 306 -0.41 14.30 3.14
N THR A 307 -0.36 13.50 2.07
CA THR A 307 -0.80 13.90 0.73
C THR A 307 -2.17 13.33 0.37
N GLY A 308 -2.84 12.64 1.30
CA GLY A 308 -4.12 11.96 1.14
C GLY A 308 -4.01 10.65 0.36
N ARG A 309 -2.82 10.05 0.24
CA ARG A 309 -2.56 8.87 -0.59
C ARG A 309 -2.27 7.63 0.22
N PHE A 310 -2.50 6.47 -0.39
CA PHE A 310 -2.11 5.16 0.14
C PHE A 310 -0.89 4.65 -0.64
N LEU A 311 0.32 4.85 -0.09
CA LEU A 311 1.58 4.59 -0.81
C LEU A 311 1.85 3.10 -1.09
N GLU A 312 1.34 2.21 -0.26
CA GLU A 312 1.64 0.77 -0.36
C GLU A 312 0.50 -0.04 -0.97
N MET A 313 -0.58 0.63 -1.43
CA MET A 313 -1.73 -0.06 -2.00
C MET A 313 -1.30 -0.96 -3.17
N PRO A 314 -1.69 -2.24 -3.17
CA PRO A 314 -1.34 -3.14 -4.25
C PRO A 314 -2.09 -2.78 -5.53
N PRO A 315 -1.57 -3.20 -6.70
CA PRO A 315 -2.25 -3.06 -7.98
C PRO A 315 -3.66 -3.66 -7.97
N LEU A 316 -4.56 -3.06 -8.75
CA LEU A 316 -5.90 -3.59 -8.97
C LEU A 316 -5.89 -4.63 -10.08
N ILE A 317 -6.73 -5.66 -9.97
CA ILE A 317 -6.86 -6.68 -11.02
C ILE A 317 -7.71 -6.11 -12.15
N ALA A 318 -7.13 -5.98 -13.34
CA ALA A 318 -7.81 -5.55 -14.56
C ALA A 318 -8.41 -6.71 -15.34
N LYS A 319 -7.69 -7.84 -15.41
CA LYS A 319 -8.14 -9.08 -16.06
C LYS A 319 -7.63 -10.29 -15.29
N ALA A 320 -8.41 -11.37 -15.30
CA ALA A 320 -8.04 -12.64 -14.69
C ALA A 320 -8.42 -13.80 -15.62
N TYR A 321 -7.42 -14.57 -16.05
CA TYR A 321 -7.56 -15.74 -16.90
C TYR A 321 -7.43 -16.98 -16.02
N ARG A 322 -8.54 -17.72 -15.84
CA ARG A 322 -8.65 -18.85 -14.91
C ARG A 322 -8.74 -20.16 -15.67
N GLY A 323 -7.57 -20.71 -16.00
CA GLY A 323 -7.47 -21.93 -16.79
C GLY A 323 -8.12 -21.88 -18.16
N ALA A 324 -8.22 -20.67 -18.74
CA ALA A 324 -8.75 -20.42 -20.08
C ALA A 324 -8.15 -19.14 -20.65
N ASN A 325 -8.09 -19.04 -21.99
CA ASN A 325 -7.56 -17.87 -22.72
C ASN A 325 -8.57 -16.71 -22.82
N THR A 326 -9.64 -16.75 -22.02
CA THR A 326 -10.63 -15.68 -21.93
C THR A 326 -10.68 -15.19 -20.50
N SER A 327 -10.66 -13.86 -20.33
CA SER A 327 -10.73 -13.27 -19.00
C SER A 327 -12.09 -13.53 -18.39
N SER A 328 -12.09 -13.96 -17.13
CA SER A 328 -13.27 -13.96 -16.26
C SER A 328 -13.58 -12.53 -15.80
N PRO A 329 -14.82 -12.24 -15.37
CA PRO A 329 -15.14 -11.01 -14.66
C PRO A 329 -14.27 -10.85 -13.41
N VAL A 330 -13.83 -9.62 -13.16
CA VAL A 330 -13.07 -9.24 -11.97
C VAL A 330 -13.77 -8.08 -11.28
N ARG A 331 -13.60 -7.99 -9.97
CA ARG A 331 -14.19 -6.93 -9.16
C ARG A 331 -13.17 -6.38 -8.18
N ASN A 332 -12.97 -5.07 -8.21
CA ASN A 332 -12.19 -4.35 -7.22
C ASN A 332 -13.15 -3.47 -6.43
N ASP A 333 -13.18 -3.64 -5.11
CA ASP A 333 -14.00 -2.83 -4.20
C ASP A 333 -13.09 -2.18 -3.16
N ILE A 334 -13.35 -0.91 -2.86
CA ILE A 334 -12.68 -0.16 -1.80
C ILE A 334 -13.74 0.28 -0.78
N THR A 335 -13.46 0.03 0.50
CA THR A 335 -14.19 0.62 1.62
C THR A 335 -13.25 1.57 2.35
N LEU A 336 -13.71 2.77 2.65
CA LEU A 336 -12.95 3.74 3.44
C LEU A 336 -13.70 4.08 4.72
N TRP A 337 -12.95 4.34 5.77
CA TRP A 337 -13.47 4.88 7.02
C TRP A 337 -12.59 6.04 7.48
N TYR A 338 -13.22 7.05 8.06
CA TYR A 338 -12.52 8.18 8.67
C TYR A 338 -13.21 8.55 9.98
N GLY A 339 -12.43 8.56 11.07
CA GLY A 339 -12.87 8.96 12.41
C GLY A 339 -12.04 10.10 13.00
N GLY A 340 -11.37 10.90 12.16
CA GLY A 340 -10.57 12.04 12.61
C GLY A 340 -11.37 13.31 12.88
N GLY A 341 -12.63 13.38 12.43
CA GLY A 341 -13.54 14.51 12.63
C GLY A 341 -14.52 14.32 13.80
N ASP A 342 -15.45 15.27 13.94
CA ASP A 342 -16.56 15.20 14.90
C ASP A 342 -17.59 14.14 14.55
N VAL A 343 -17.69 13.78 13.25
CA VAL A 343 -18.57 12.71 12.78
C VAL A 343 -17.80 11.72 11.92
N GLU A 344 -17.92 10.44 12.26
CA GLU A 344 -17.35 9.37 11.46
C GLU A 344 -17.98 9.31 10.05
N ARG A 345 -17.15 8.92 9.08
CA ARG A 345 -17.54 8.76 7.67
C ARG A 345 -17.12 7.38 7.17
N GLU A 346 -18.03 6.68 6.51
CA GLU A 346 -17.75 5.42 5.80
C GLU A 346 -18.23 5.53 4.35
N LEU A 347 -17.38 5.14 3.41
CA LEU A 347 -17.65 5.19 1.97
C LEU A 347 -17.37 3.84 1.30
N PHE A 348 -18.20 3.49 0.32
CA PHE A 348 -18.09 2.24 -0.42
C PHE A 348 -17.98 2.51 -1.93
N LEU A 349 -16.84 2.16 -2.51
CA LEU A 349 -16.57 2.24 -3.94
C LEU A 349 -16.56 0.82 -4.51
N LYS A 350 -17.52 0.49 -5.37
CA LYS A 350 -17.68 -0.86 -5.93
C LYS A 350 -17.31 -0.91 -7.39
N GLY A 351 -16.71 -2.01 -7.82
CA GLY A 351 -16.44 -2.28 -9.24
C GLY A 351 -15.50 -1.26 -9.87
N ILE A 352 -14.43 -0.91 -9.16
CA ILE A 352 -13.43 0.04 -9.63
C ILE A 352 -12.75 -0.53 -10.88
N ASP A 353 -12.86 0.21 -11.98
CA ASP A 353 -12.19 -0.13 -13.23
C ASP A 353 -10.69 0.13 -13.11
N ALA A 354 -9.88 -0.92 -13.19
CA ALA A 354 -8.43 -0.85 -13.10
C ALA A 354 -7.76 -0.33 -14.39
N ASN A 355 -8.49 -0.18 -15.50
CA ASN A 355 -7.91 0.17 -16.81
C ASN A 355 -7.77 1.67 -17.05
N VAL A 356 -8.37 2.52 -16.22
CA VAL A 356 -8.22 3.98 -16.33
C VAL A 356 -6.96 4.46 -15.60
N THR A 357 -6.31 5.50 -16.12
CA THR A 357 -5.05 6.04 -15.58
C THR A 357 -5.25 7.17 -14.58
N GLN A 358 -6.46 7.70 -14.46
CA GLN A 358 -6.79 8.79 -13.54
C GLN A 358 -6.71 8.32 -12.07
N TYR A 359 -6.46 9.25 -11.16
CA TYR A 359 -6.57 8.97 -9.73
C TYR A 359 -8.02 8.61 -9.37
N ILE A 360 -8.16 7.75 -8.36
CA ILE A 360 -9.43 7.48 -7.72
C ILE A 360 -9.61 8.58 -6.67
N TYR A 361 -10.32 9.64 -7.04
CA TYR A 361 -10.67 10.68 -6.09
C TYR A 361 -11.78 10.18 -5.18
N VAL A 362 -11.54 10.25 -3.88
CA VAL A 362 -12.54 9.98 -2.85
C VAL A 362 -12.78 11.28 -2.12
N LEU A 363 -13.99 11.80 -2.25
CA LEU A 363 -14.41 13.00 -1.55
C LEU A 363 -15.13 12.55 -0.27
N LEU A 364 -14.50 12.81 0.88
CA LEU A 364 -15.15 12.60 2.16
C LEU A 364 -16.20 13.69 2.35
N PRO A 365 -17.46 13.34 2.67
CA PRO A 365 -18.43 14.33 3.10
C PRO A 365 -17.91 15.00 4.37
N ASP A 366 -18.23 16.28 4.51
CA ASP A 366 -18.02 17.11 5.68
C ASP A 366 -18.17 16.31 6.99
N PHE A 367 -17.20 16.45 7.89
CA PHE A 367 -17.03 15.67 9.11
C PHE A 367 -16.68 16.52 10.33
N GLU A 368 -16.66 17.85 10.20
CA GLU A 368 -16.37 18.77 11.30
C GLU A 368 -17.63 19.56 11.63
N ALA A 369 -17.94 19.70 12.91
CA ALA A 369 -19.04 20.55 13.35
C ALA A 369 -18.59 22.03 13.34
N PRO A 370 -19.50 22.98 13.13
CA PRO A 370 -19.17 24.38 13.31
C PRO A 370 -18.89 24.71 14.79
N ASP A 371 -18.27 25.85 15.06
CA ASP A 371 -18.08 26.34 16.43
C ASP A 371 -19.44 26.65 17.08
N PRO A 372 -19.62 26.45 18.40
CA PRO A 372 -20.83 26.87 19.10
C PRO A 372 -21.11 28.38 18.97
N PRO A 373 -22.38 28.81 19.17
CA PRO A 373 -22.75 30.23 19.18
C PRO A 373 -21.99 31.02 20.25
N GLN A 374 -21.81 32.32 20.06
CA GLN A 374 -21.02 33.15 20.98
C GLN A 374 -21.93 33.92 21.95
N ASN A 375 -21.38 34.35 23.09
CA ASN A 375 -22.05 35.24 24.06
C ASN A 375 -23.49 34.83 24.44
N ALA A 376 -23.75 33.53 24.54
CA ALA A 376 -25.09 33.01 24.86
C ALA A 376 -25.48 33.35 26.31
N THR A 377 -26.61 34.02 26.48
CA THR A 377 -27.20 34.38 27.78
C THR A 377 -28.66 33.98 27.86
N ILE A 378 -29.18 33.88 29.08
CA ILE A 378 -30.59 33.66 29.35
C ILE A 378 -31.09 34.65 30.40
N ASP A 379 -32.14 35.39 30.05
CA ASP A 379 -32.78 36.41 30.89
C ASP A 379 -34.18 35.95 31.29
N VAL A 380 -34.51 36.02 32.58
CA VAL A 380 -35.88 35.78 33.07
C VAL A 380 -36.71 37.04 32.87
N LEU A 381 -37.81 36.95 32.11
CA LEU A 381 -38.65 38.10 31.78
C LEU A 381 -39.91 38.19 32.66
N SER A 382 -40.57 37.06 32.92
CA SER A 382 -41.83 36.99 33.67
C SER A 382 -42.00 35.66 34.39
N GLU A 383 -43.19 35.42 34.94
CA GLU A 383 -43.59 34.11 35.49
C GLU A 383 -43.73 33.03 34.42
N ASP A 384 -43.90 33.40 33.16
CA ASP A 384 -44.21 32.50 32.05
C ASP A 384 -43.29 32.65 30.84
N SER A 385 -42.22 33.43 30.96
CA SER A 385 -41.29 33.64 29.85
C SER A 385 -39.82 33.88 30.24
N VAL A 386 -38.93 33.39 29.37
CA VAL A 386 -37.49 33.61 29.41
C VAL A 386 -37.00 33.99 28.01
N ARG A 387 -35.90 34.74 27.92
CA ARG A 387 -35.27 35.11 26.65
C ARG A 387 -33.85 34.55 26.58
N ILE A 388 -33.57 33.83 25.51
CA ILE A 388 -32.22 33.37 25.18
C ILE A 388 -31.66 34.35 24.13
N SER A 389 -30.48 34.91 24.38
CA SER A 389 -29.79 35.80 23.45
C SER A 389 -28.41 35.23 23.14
N PHE A 390 -27.99 35.29 21.88
CA PHE A 390 -26.68 34.79 21.47
C PHE A 390 -26.19 35.51 20.21
N ASP A 391 -24.87 35.58 20.08
CA ASP A 391 -24.17 36.00 18.88
C ASP A 391 -23.89 34.80 17.98
N GLY A 392 -23.59 35.07 16.71
CA GLY A 392 -23.32 34.02 15.73
C GLY A 392 -22.08 33.19 16.06
N SER A 393 -22.00 32.00 15.45
CA SER A 393 -20.78 31.18 15.47
C SER A 393 -19.61 31.92 14.81
N ASN A 394 -18.38 31.59 15.20
CA ASN A 394 -17.16 32.07 14.54
C ASN A 394 -16.83 31.28 13.27
N SER A 395 -17.43 30.10 13.06
CA SER A 395 -17.18 29.29 11.87
C SER A 395 -17.92 29.83 10.67
N SER A 396 -17.25 29.84 9.52
CA SER A 396 -17.79 30.35 8.26
C SER A 396 -18.82 29.43 7.60
N ASP A 397 -18.84 28.16 7.99
CA ASP A 397 -19.74 27.10 7.52
C ASP A 397 -21.01 26.95 8.37
N ALA A 398 -21.15 27.72 9.46
CA ALA A 398 -22.35 27.72 10.28
C ALA A 398 -23.56 28.23 9.47
N ALA A 399 -24.46 27.32 9.11
CA ALA A 399 -25.66 27.59 8.32
C ALA A 399 -26.85 28.06 9.16
N GLY A 400 -26.87 27.72 10.45
CA GLY A 400 -27.93 28.14 11.35
C GLY A 400 -27.75 27.69 12.80
N TYR A 401 -28.83 27.82 13.57
CA TYR A 401 -28.88 27.63 15.01
C TYR A 401 -30.14 26.86 15.42
N ARG A 402 -30.00 25.98 16.41
CA ARG A 402 -31.12 25.25 17.02
C ARG A 402 -31.11 25.45 18.53
N ILE A 403 -32.31 25.65 19.09
CA ILE A 403 -32.51 25.66 20.54
C ILE A 403 -33.37 24.47 20.89
N TYR A 404 -32.89 23.65 21.82
CA TYR A 404 -33.61 22.54 22.42
C TYR A 404 -33.99 22.87 23.86
N GLY A 405 -35.14 22.38 24.32
CA GLY A 405 -35.62 22.54 25.70
C GLY A 405 -35.81 21.19 26.36
N ASN A 406 -35.55 21.12 27.67
CA ASN A 406 -35.70 19.89 28.46
C ASN A 406 -36.64 20.11 29.65
N ASP A 407 -37.93 20.05 29.37
CA ASP A 407 -39.00 20.25 30.36
C ASP A 407 -39.51 18.92 30.95
N THR A 408 -39.18 17.79 30.30
CA THR A 408 -39.77 16.47 30.56
C THR A 408 -38.77 15.33 30.72
N GLY A 409 -37.47 15.63 30.72
CA GLY A 409 -36.37 14.65 30.72
C GLY A 409 -35.74 14.45 29.34
N ASP A 410 -36.44 14.79 28.26
CA ASP A 410 -35.97 14.70 26.88
C ASP A 410 -35.79 16.08 26.23
N TRP A 411 -34.71 16.25 25.46
CA TRP A 411 -34.46 17.44 24.65
C TRP A 411 -35.43 17.49 23.46
N ARG A 412 -36.16 18.61 23.31
CA ARG A 412 -37.09 18.85 22.21
C ARG A 412 -36.70 20.10 21.44
N LEU A 413 -36.74 20.04 20.11
CA LEU A 413 -36.44 21.20 19.27
C LEU A 413 -37.51 22.27 19.46
N LEU A 414 -37.09 23.47 19.85
CA LEU A 414 -37.95 24.64 20.09
C LEU A 414 -37.81 25.69 18.99
N LEU A 415 -36.59 25.88 18.52
CA LEU A 415 -36.26 26.85 17.47
C LEU A 415 -35.28 26.25 16.47
N ASN A 416 -35.49 26.55 15.19
CA ASN A 416 -34.53 26.36 14.11
C ASN A 416 -34.50 27.66 13.29
N THR A 417 -33.35 28.34 13.25
CA THR A 417 -33.19 29.66 12.62
C THR A 417 -31.86 29.77 11.90
N THR A 418 -31.76 30.58 10.85
CA THR A 418 -30.49 30.87 10.15
C THR A 418 -29.80 32.12 10.69
N SER A 419 -30.44 32.88 11.57
CA SER A 419 -29.93 34.13 12.12
C SER A 419 -29.73 34.05 13.62
N ALA A 420 -28.59 34.57 14.08
CA ALA A 420 -28.34 34.81 15.50
C ALA A 420 -29.18 35.99 16.02
N GLY A 421 -29.33 36.08 17.34
CA GLY A 421 -30.12 37.13 17.98
C GLY A 421 -30.77 36.64 19.27
N SER A 422 -31.98 37.13 19.52
CA SER A 422 -32.73 36.77 20.72
C SER A 422 -34.02 36.04 20.40
N TYR A 423 -34.33 35.02 21.19
CA TYR A 423 -35.53 34.23 21.12
C TYR A 423 -36.22 34.22 22.49
N THR A 424 -37.50 34.58 22.51
CA THR A 424 -38.30 34.57 23.75
C THR A 424 -39.15 33.31 23.77
N MET A 425 -38.98 32.51 24.82
CA MET A 425 -39.82 31.36 25.12
C MET A 425 -40.95 31.80 26.05
N GLU A 426 -42.18 31.52 25.66
CA GLU A 426 -43.41 31.88 26.39
C GLU A 426 -44.22 30.63 26.75
N GLY A 427 -45.22 30.78 27.61
CA GLY A 427 -46.10 29.68 28.03
C GLY A 427 -45.47 28.75 29.08
N LEU A 428 -44.45 29.23 29.79
CA LEU A 428 -43.79 28.50 30.87
C LEU A 428 -44.60 28.56 32.17
N VAL A 429 -44.31 27.66 33.10
CA VAL A 429 -44.95 27.64 34.42
C VAL A 429 -44.13 28.45 35.41
N GLY A 430 -44.78 29.34 36.17
CA GLY A 430 -44.13 30.17 37.19
C GLY A 430 -43.43 29.39 38.28
N GLY A 431 -42.22 29.84 38.65
CA GLY A 431 -41.37 29.23 39.66
C GLY A 431 -40.77 27.88 39.25
N THR A 432 -40.67 27.60 37.95
CA THR A 432 -40.15 26.32 37.42
C THR A 432 -38.81 26.56 36.73
N GLU A 433 -37.85 25.66 36.98
CA GLU A 433 -36.54 25.66 36.30
C GLU A 433 -36.64 24.98 34.94
N TYR A 434 -36.08 25.61 33.93
CA TYR A 434 -36.02 25.13 32.55
C TYR A 434 -34.56 25.06 32.08
N TRP A 435 -34.25 24.02 31.31
CA TRP A 435 -32.93 23.78 30.74
C TRP A 435 -33.00 23.85 29.21
N PHE A 436 -32.02 24.54 28.61
CA PHE A 436 -31.92 24.77 27.18
C PHE A 436 -30.55 24.32 26.66
N ARG A 437 -30.52 23.77 25.44
CA ARG A 437 -29.29 23.46 24.71
C ARG A 437 -29.32 24.24 23.40
N LEU A 438 -28.36 25.14 23.24
CA LEU A 438 -28.20 25.99 22.05
C LEU A 438 -27.02 25.45 21.22
N VAL A 439 -27.26 25.13 19.96
CA VAL A 439 -26.22 24.67 19.02
C VAL A 439 -26.24 25.53 17.76
N SER A 440 -25.09 25.59 17.10
CA SER A 440 -24.95 25.94 15.68
C SER A 440 -24.98 24.64 14.87
N PHE A 441 -25.37 24.72 13.59
CA PHE A 441 -25.26 23.62 12.64
C PHE A 441 -24.81 24.13 11.26
N ASP A 442 -24.07 23.30 10.53
CA ASP A 442 -23.57 23.59 9.18
C ASP A 442 -24.55 23.19 8.07
N ASP A 443 -24.15 23.37 6.80
CA ASP A 443 -24.95 22.98 5.63
C ASP A 443 -25.13 21.45 5.51
N SER A 444 -24.27 20.66 6.13
CA SER A 444 -24.36 19.19 6.24
C SER A 444 -25.28 18.73 7.38
N GLY A 445 -25.68 19.66 8.26
CA GLY A 445 -26.54 19.46 9.40
C GLY A 445 -25.82 18.91 10.64
N ILE A 446 -24.48 18.92 10.69
CA ILE A 446 -23.71 18.52 11.88
C ILE A 446 -23.89 19.62 12.94
N GLU A 447 -24.11 19.22 14.19
CA GLU A 447 -24.32 20.16 15.29
C GLU A 447 -23.05 20.31 16.13
N SER A 448 -22.79 21.52 16.58
CA SER A 448 -21.72 21.80 17.56
C SER A 448 -22.00 21.15 18.93
N GLU A 449 -20.98 21.10 19.81
CA GLU A 449 -21.09 20.50 21.15
C GLU A 449 -22.30 21.02 21.95
N GLY A 450 -22.65 22.29 21.75
CA GLY A 450 -23.84 22.93 22.29
C GLY A 450 -23.65 23.55 23.67
N ILE A 451 -24.34 24.66 23.90
CA ILE A 451 -24.27 25.46 25.12
C ILE A 451 -25.49 25.17 25.97
N ILE A 452 -25.26 24.74 27.21
CA ILE A 452 -26.32 24.51 28.19
C ILE A 452 -26.61 25.79 28.95
N LEU A 453 -27.87 26.22 28.90
CA LEU A 453 -28.40 27.37 29.63
C LEU A 453 -29.53 26.90 30.55
N ASN A 454 -29.71 27.53 31.70
CA ASN A 454 -30.87 27.29 32.54
C ASN A 454 -31.40 28.58 33.15
N ALA A 455 -32.68 28.60 33.45
CA ALA A 455 -33.32 29.71 34.13
C ALA A 455 -34.54 29.22 34.91
N THR A 456 -34.82 29.86 36.04
CA THR A 456 -36.07 29.66 36.79
C THR A 456 -36.98 30.85 36.57
N THR A 457 -38.18 30.60 36.05
CA THR A 457 -39.20 31.66 35.85
C THR A 457 -39.56 32.34 37.17
N LEU A 458 -40.09 33.57 37.09
CA LEU A 458 -40.56 34.24 38.30
C LEU A 458 -41.68 33.42 38.97
N PRO A 459 -41.84 33.49 40.30
CA PRO A 459 -42.93 32.83 40.99
C PRO A 459 -44.28 33.28 40.42
N PRO A 460 -45.32 32.43 40.44
CA PRO A 460 -46.62 32.82 39.96
C PRO A 460 -47.10 34.08 40.69
N HIS A 461 -47.52 35.11 39.95
CA HIS A 461 -48.24 36.23 40.48
C HIS A 461 -49.44 35.68 41.25
N LYS A 462 -49.41 35.82 42.58
CA LYS A 462 -50.62 35.67 43.39
C LYS A 462 -51.63 36.62 42.79
N GLY A 463 -52.64 36.06 42.12
CA GLY A 463 -53.64 36.81 41.37
C GLY A 463 -54.08 38.05 42.11
N ASP A 464 -54.24 39.12 41.35
CA ASP A 464 -54.52 40.50 41.74
C ASP A 464 -55.84 40.62 42.54
N ASN A 465 -55.80 40.12 43.78
CA ASN A 465 -56.90 40.07 44.74
C ASN A 465 -56.30 40.07 46.15
N SER A 466 -55.65 41.16 46.57
CA SER A 466 -55.17 41.26 47.96
C SER A 466 -55.32 42.64 48.62
N ARG A 467 -56.43 43.34 48.34
CA ARG A 467 -57.09 44.15 49.39
C ARG A 467 -57.87 43.29 50.41
N ALA A 468 -57.76 41.96 50.35
CA ALA A 468 -58.39 41.05 51.28
C ALA A 468 -57.37 40.06 51.86
N CYS A 469 -57.26 40.06 53.20
CA CYS A 469 -56.57 39.05 53.98
C CYS A 469 -57.62 38.16 54.66
N LEU A 470 -57.53 36.84 54.48
CA LEU A 470 -58.42 35.89 55.16
C LEU A 470 -57.87 35.58 56.55
N LEU A 471 -58.41 36.20 57.60
CA LEU A 471 -58.14 35.81 58.98
C LEU A 471 -59.11 34.71 59.44
N ARG A 472 -58.59 33.62 60.01
CA ARG A 472 -59.38 32.60 60.72
C ARG A 472 -58.98 32.59 62.19
N TRP A 473 -59.96 32.59 63.08
CA TRP A 473 -59.77 32.42 64.52
C TRP A 473 -60.79 31.44 65.09
N ARG A 474 -60.51 30.92 66.29
CA ARG A 474 -61.39 29.98 67.00
C ARG A 474 -61.96 30.69 68.23
N ALA A 475 -63.29 30.72 68.37
CA ALA A 475 -63.94 31.34 69.53
C ALA A 475 -63.70 30.49 70.80
N ALA A 476 -63.32 31.14 71.91
CA ALA A 476 -63.09 30.48 73.20
C ALA A 476 -64.33 30.44 74.11
N GLY A 477 -65.49 31.00 73.68
CA GLY A 477 -66.72 31.04 74.49
C GLY A 477 -67.96 31.53 73.74
N ARG A 478 -69.15 31.43 74.36
CA ARG A 478 -70.43 31.84 73.75
C ARG A 478 -70.68 33.34 73.93
N ARG A 479 -70.47 34.07 72.82
CA ARG A 479 -70.76 35.49 72.53
C ARG A 479 -69.67 36.48 72.94
N GLU A 480 -68.70 36.66 72.04
CA GLU A 480 -67.81 37.81 72.02
C GLU A 480 -67.79 38.45 70.62
N ARG A 481 -67.68 39.79 70.56
CA ARG A 481 -67.38 40.52 69.32
C ARG A 481 -65.88 40.81 69.33
N PHE A 482 -65.19 40.51 68.23
CA PHE A 482 -63.75 40.75 68.08
C PHE A 482 -63.52 42.08 67.35
N GLY A 483 -62.62 42.92 67.88
CA GLY A 483 -62.13 44.11 67.19
C GLY A 483 -60.84 43.80 66.44
N LEU A 484 -60.78 44.07 65.14
CA LEU A 484 -59.58 43.95 64.32
C LEU A 484 -59.00 45.33 64.08
N GLN A 485 -57.71 45.52 64.37
CA GLN A 485 -56.95 46.70 63.95
C GLN A 485 -55.81 46.26 63.05
N TYR A 486 -55.57 47.00 61.98
CA TYR A 486 -54.40 46.83 61.10
C TYR A 486 -53.68 48.16 60.98
N GLN A 487 -52.36 48.12 60.79
CA GLN A 487 -51.53 49.28 60.53
C GLN A 487 -50.77 49.05 59.22
N HIS A 488 -50.83 50.02 58.33
CA HIS A 488 -50.06 50.03 57.08
C HIS A 488 -48.78 50.82 57.34
N SER A 489 -47.63 50.24 57.01
CA SER A 489 -46.33 50.93 57.02
C SER A 489 -46.21 51.91 55.86
#